data_AF-A0A1D2S6P9-F1
#
_entry.id   AF-A0A1D2S6P9-F1
#
_cell.length_a   1.000
_cell.length_b   1.000
_cell.length_c   1.000
_cell.angle_alpha   90.00
_cell.angle_beta   90.00
_cell.angle_gamma   90.00
#
_symmetry.space_group_name_H-M   'P 1'
#
loop_
_entity.id
_entity.type
_entity.pdbx_description
1 polymer ?
#
loop_
_entity_poly.entity_id
_entity_poly.type
_entity_poly.pdbx_seq_one_letter_code
_entity_poly.pdbx_strand_id
1 'polypeptide(L)'
;MAITLSPVRAFGVLALVLAGCASTTASLTAPQELTAADGSKQVSSATAALVCGQPRCPQLTARWSSLRAGVAMLTIGVPYQTSTITRAEFHFGSNQVIRLMLPSAEQPAPGNDPATTFDAPLSLIHAMAYSANGWVKVVMANGAMVQETLRDGEVKSQAVDAMREFLRAVDTATGKPADERGSGGGLFDLFK
;
A
#
# COMPACT_ATOMS: atom_id res chain seq x y z
N MET A 1 2.57 24.73 -84.31
CA MET A 1 1.91 23.56 -83.69
C MET A 1 1.90 23.78 -82.18
N ALA A 2 0.75 23.52 -81.55
CA ALA A 2 0.31 24.14 -80.31
C ALA A 2 0.91 23.54 -79.03
N ILE A 3 1.10 24.42 -78.04
CA ILE A 3 1.35 24.15 -76.62
C ILE A 3 0.03 23.76 -75.97
N THR A 4 -0.01 22.68 -75.18
CA THR A 4 -1.03 22.51 -74.13
C THR A 4 -0.40 21.92 -72.87
N LEU A 5 -0.61 22.65 -71.77
CA LEU A 5 -0.21 22.34 -70.40
C LEU A 5 -1.35 21.58 -69.69
N SER A 6 -0.94 20.61 -68.86
CA SER A 6 -1.49 20.02 -67.62
C SER A 6 -3.00 19.99 -67.32
N PRO A 7 -3.42 18.97 -66.54
CA PRO A 7 -4.04 19.32 -65.25
C PRO A 7 -3.44 18.60 -64.03
N VAL A 8 -3.33 19.43 -62.98
CA VAL A 8 -3.02 19.19 -61.57
C VAL A 8 -3.81 18.01 -60.97
N ARG A 9 -3.19 17.20 -60.10
CA ARG A 9 -3.92 16.51 -59.02
C ARG A 9 -3.05 16.11 -57.82
N ALA A 10 -3.40 16.76 -56.71
CA ALA A 10 -3.40 16.31 -55.32
C ALA A 10 -2.07 16.05 -54.58
N PHE A 11 -1.70 17.06 -53.78
CA PHE A 11 -0.88 16.94 -52.58
C PHE A 11 -1.48 15.88 -51.62
N GLY A 12 -0.76 14.78 -51.41
CA GLY A 12 -1.03 13.83 -50.33
C GLY A 12 -0.41 14.34 -49.03
N VAL A 13 -1.22 14.91 -48.15
CA VAL A 13 -0.83 15.25 -46.77
C VAL A 13 -0.77 13.95 -45.98
N LEU A 14 0.46 13.49 -45.69
CA LEU A 14 0.74 12.37 -44.80
C LEU A 14 0.51 12.83 -43.35
N ALA A 15 -0.69 12.62 -42.83
CA ALA A 15 -1.00 12.83 -41.42
C ALA A 15 -0.32 11.72 -40.59
N LEU A 16 0.81 12.04 -39.95
CA LEU A 16 1.38 11.22 -38.88
C LEU A 16 0.40 11.17 -37.72
N VAL A 17 -0.29 10.04 -37.57
CA VAL A 17 -1.05 9.72 -36.36
C VAL A 17 -0.04 9.44 -35.25
N LEU A 18 0.17 10.42 -34.37
CA LEU A 18 0.83 10.23 -33.09
C LEU A 18 -0.02 9.26 -32.25
N ALA A 19 0.27 7.97 -32.36
CA ALA A 19 -0.18 6.97 -31.41
C ALA A 19 0.56 7.23 -30.08
N GLY A 20 0.02 8.15 -29.28
CA GLY A 20 0.40 8.31 -27.90
C GLY A 20 0.14 7.00 -27.18
N CYS A 21 1.20 6.28 -26.82
CA CYS A 21 1.13 5.23 -25.82
C CYS A 21 0.74 5.91 -24.50
N ALA A 22 -0.56 6.02 -24.26
CA ALA A 22 -1.08 6.31 -22.94
C ALA A 22 -0.74 5.10 -22.07
N SER A 23 0.44 5.14 -21.44
CA SER A 23 0.79 4.20 -20.40
C SER A 23 -0.31 4.27 -19.35
N THR A 24 -1.14 3.23 -19.31
CA THR A 24 -2.12 3.00 -18.24
C THR A 24 -1.36 2.93 -16.94
N THR A 25 -1.26 4.07 -16.26
CA THR A 25 -0.87 4.11 -14.87
C THR A 25 -1.96 3.34 -14.13
N ALA A 26 -1.61 2.16 -13.61
CA ALA A 26 -2.52 1.35 -12.82
C ALA A 26 -3.00 2.22 -11.65
N SER A 27 -4.25 2.65 -11.70
CA SER A 27 -4.86 3.45 -10.65
C SER A 27 -5.06 2.53 -9.45
N LEU A 28 -4.44 2.89 -8.32
CA LEU A 28 -4.65 2.20 -7.05
C LEU A 28 -6.13 2.25 -6.70
N THR A 29 -6.71 1.09 -6.38
CA THR A 29 -8.09 1.02 -5.92
C THR A 29 -8.25 1.81 -4.62
N ALA A 30 -9.30 2.62 -4.55
CA ALA A 30 -9.62 3.40 -3.35
C ALA A 30 -9.85 2.48 -2.14
N PRO A 31 -9.61 2.96 -0.90
CA PRO A 31 -9.98 2.24 0.30
C PRO A 31 -11.46 1.89 0.34
N GLN A 32 -11.78 0.73 0.90
CA GLN A 32 -13.15 0.34 1.18
C GLN A 32 -13.56 0.88 2.55
N GLU A 33 -14.68 1.58 2.61
CA GLU A 33 -15.28 2.09 3.84
C GLU A 33 -16.62 1.40 4.08
N LEU A 34 -16.82 0.91 5.30
CA LEU A 34 -18.01 0.16 5.71
C LEU A 34 -18.45 0.62 7.09
N THR A 35 -19.75 0.57 7.36
CA THR A 35 -20.28 0.66 8.73
C THR A 35 -20.84 -0.70 9.11
N ALA A 36 -20.31 -1.31 10.16
CA ALA A 36 -20.75 -2.60 10.65
C ALA A 36 -22.11 -2.50 11.35
N ALA A 37 -22.74 -3.65 11.58
CA ALA A 37 -24.07 -3.72 12.21
C ALA A 37 -24.09 -3.14 13.64
N ASP A 38 -22.95 -3.15 14.33
CA ASP A 38 -22.76 -2.53 15.65
C ASP A 38 -22.55 -1.01 15.59
N GLY A 39 -22.62 -0.40 14.40
CA GLY A 39 -22.38 1.02 14.17
C GLY A 39 -20.90 1.41 14.07
N SER A 40 -19.97 0.46 14.23
CA SER A 40 -18.55 0.76 14.09
C SER A 40 -18.18 1.02 12.63
N LYS A 41 -17.43 2.09 12.39
CA LYS A 41 -16.82 2.38 11.10
C LYS A 41 -15.60 1.49 10.89
N GLN A 42 -15.45 0.99 9.66
CA GLN A 42 -14.36 0.14 9.23
C GLN A 42 -13.76 0.67 7.93
N VAL A 43 -12.45 0.58 7.82
CA VAL A 43 -11.70 0.98 6.63
C VAL A 43 -10.75 -0.15 6.25
N SER A 44 -10.66 -0.47 4.96
CA SER A 44 -9.68 -1.41 4.41
C SER A 44 -8.95 -0.77 3.23
N SER A 45 -7.62 -0.85 3.23
CA SER A 45 -6.84 -0.47 2.05
C SER A 45 -7.01 -1.51 0.94
N ALA A 46 -6.67 -1.12 -0.29
CA ALA A 46 -6.34 -2.10 -1.31
C ALA A 46 -5.07 -2.88 -0.91
N THR A 47 -4.96 -4.12 -1.38
CA THR A 47 -3.72 -4.88 -1.33
C THR A 47 -2.74 -4.28 -2.32
N ALA A 48 -1.56 -3.89 -1.87
CA ALA A 48 -0.58 -3.21 -2.69
C ALA A 48 0.84 -3.74 -2.48
N ALA A 49 1.58 -3.89 -3.58
CA ALA A 49 2.92 -4.45 -3.58
C ALA A 49 4.00 -3.42 -3.18
N LEU A 50 5.10 -3.92 -2.62
CA LEU A 50 6.34 -3.17 -2.44
C LEU A 50 7.07 -2.94 -3.78
N VAL A 51 8.16 -2.17 -3.77
CA VAL A 51 9.08 -2.13 -4.91
C VAL A 51 9.96 -3.37 -4.84
N CYS A 52 9.86 -4.23 -5.84
CA CYS A 52 10.60 -5.49 -5.87
C CYS A 52 11.13 -5.80 -7.27
N GLY A 53 12.27 -6.49 -7.33
CA GLY A 53 12.83 -7.05 -8.56
C GLY A 53 12.49 -8.53 -8.78
N GLN A 54 11.66 -9.13 -7.93
CA GLN A 54 11.39 -10.58 -7.88
C GLN A 54 9.88 -10.88 -7.80
N PRO A 55 9.42 -12.06 -8.26
CA PRO A 55 8.01 -12.45 -8.19
C PRO A 55 7.45 -12.55 -6.76
N ARG A 56 8.29 -12.87 -5.78
CA ARG A 56 7.96 -13.00 -4.35
C ARG A 56 7.85 -11.64 -3.63
N CYS A 57 7.23 -10.66 -4.29
CA CYS A 57 7.14 -9.30 -3.80
C CYS A 57 6.11 -9.19 -2.67
N PRO A 58 6.49 -8.78 -1.45
CA PRO A 58 5.55 -8.65 -0.37
C PRO A 58 4.44 -7.67 -0.70
N GLN A 59 3.23 -8.02 -0.29
CA GLN A 59 2.03 -7.22 -0.45
C GLN A 59 1.46 -6.86 0.91
N LEU A 60 0.91 -5.66 1.00
CA LEU A 60 0.43 -5.07 2.24
C LEU A 60 -1.04 -4.68 2.09
N THR A 61 -1.81 -5.02 3.13
CA THR A 61 -3.21 -4.61 3.26
C THR A 61 -3.44 -4.15 4.70
N ALA A 62 -3.99 -2.96 4.89
CA ALA A 62 -4.32 -2.43 6.21
C ALA A 62 -5.83 -2.44 6.41
N ARG A 63 -6.27 -2.82 7.60
CA ARG A 63 -7.66 -2.75 8.05
C ARG A 63 -7.73 -2.00 9.37
N TRP A 64 -8.77 -1.22 9.58
CA TRP A 64 -9.00 -0.46 10.80
C TRP A 64 -10.48 -0.47 11.15
N SER A 65 -10.76 -0.40 12.45
CA SER A 65 -12.11 -0.22 12.98
C SER A 65 -12.08 0.85 14.07
N SER A 66 -13.13 1.67 14.10
CA SER A 66 -13.38 2.63 15.17
C SER A 66 -13.46 2.00 16.57
N LEU A 67 -13.70 0.69 16.69
CA LEU A 67 -13.63 -0.05 17.96
C LEU A 67 -12.19 -0.08 18.54
N ARG A 68 -11.16 -0.01 17.69
CA ARG A 68 -9.74 -0.03 18.07
C ARG A 68 -9.02 1.13 17.38
N ALA A 69 -9.43 2.36 17.69
CA ALA A 69 -9.04 3.55 16.92
C ALA A 69 -7.52 3.78 16.78
N GLY A 70 -6.68 3.35 17.74
CA GLY A 70 -5.22 3.52 17.69
C GLY A 70 -4.45 2.41 16.97
N VAL A 71 -5.11 1.31 16.60
CA VAL A 71 -4.49 0.09 16.08
C VAL A 71 -5.10 -0.29 14.73
N ALA A 72 -4.25 -0.56 13.74
CA ALA A 72 -4.64 -1.14 12.48
C ALA A 72 -4.19 -2.60 12.43
N MET A 73 -4.99 -3.44 11.79
CA MET A 73 -4.59 -4.78 11.40
C MET A 73 -3.82 -4.70 10.08
N LEU A 74 -2.54 -5.00 10.11
CA LEU A 74 -1.67 -5.01 8.94
C LEU A 74 -1.45 -6.45 8.49
N THR A 75 -2.02 -6.80 7.35
CA THR A 75 -1.79 -8.08 6.68
C THR A 75 -0.61 -7.97 5.75
N ILE A 76 0.33 -8.90 5.89
CA ILE A 76 1.51 -9.02 5.04
C ILE A 76 1.38 -10.34 4.31
N GLY A 77 1.36 -10.31 2.99
CA GLY A 77 1.38 -11.49 2.12
C GLY A 77 2.68 -11.59 1.35
N VAL A 78 3.17 -12.80 1.08
CA VAL A 78 4.32 -13.02 0.19
C VAL A 78 3.94 -14.05 -0.89
N PRO A 79 3.67 -13.60 -2.12
CA PRO A 79 3.32 -14.49 -3.22
C PRO A 79 4.39 -15.52 -3.55
N TYR A 80 3.97 -16.67 -4.08
CA TYR A 80 4.83 -17.79 -4.49
C TYR A 80 5.69 -18.35 -3.36
N GLN A 81 5.19 -18.28 -2.13
CA GLN A 81 5.78 -18.90 -0.95
C GLN A 81 4.78 -19.89 -0.36
N THR A 82 5.26 -20.75 0.54
CA THR A 82 4.40 -21.73 1.23
C THR A 82 4.58 -21.70 2.75
N SER A 83 5.62 -21.03 3.24
CA SER A 83 5.93 -20.94 4.66
C SER A 83 5.27 -19.73 5.29
N THR A 84 4.64 -19.93 6.45
CA THR A 84 3.99 -18.86 7.22
C THR A 84 4.98 -17.75 7.57
N ILE A 85 4.49 -16.51 7.55
CA ILE A 85 5.24 -15.34 7.97
C ILE A 85 5.23 -15.29 9.49
N THR A 86 6.42 -15.27 10.10
CA THR A 86 6.56 -15.25 11.57
C THR A 86 6.85 -13.86 12.11
N ARG A 87 7.40 -12.99 11.26
CA ARG A 87 7.84 -11.66 11.66
C ARG A 87 7.98 -10.74 10.47
N ALA A 88 7.72 -9.47 10.70
CA ALA A 88 8.10 -8.39 9.79
C ALA A 88 8.84 -7.29 10.52
N GLU A 89 9.88 -6.76 9.89
CA GLU A 89 10.67 -5.65 10.40
C GLU A 89 10.56 -4.48 9.42
N PHE A 90 10.06 -3.35 9.89
CA PHE A 90 9.97 -2.11 9.15
C PHE A 90 11.10 -1.18 9.58
N HIS A 91 11.89 -0.75 8.61
CA HIS A 91 13.05 0.09 8.84
C HIS A 91 12.79 1.45 8.20
N PHE A 92 12.98 2.52 8.98
CA PHE A 92 12.79 3.90 8.53
C PHE A 92 13.98 4.77 8.93
N GLY A 93 14.35 5.71 8.06
CA GLY A 93 15.45 6.63 8.31
C GLY A 93 16.77 5.89 8.61
N SER A 94 17.55 6.41 9.55
CA SER A 94 18.86 5.85 9.89
C SER A 94 18.82 4.72 10.91
N ASN A 95 17.90 4.74 11.89
CA ASN A 95 17.93 3.82 13.04
C ASN A 95 16.55 3.41 13.58
N GLN A 96 15.44 3.74 12.91
CA GLN A 96 14.11 3.37 13.41
C GLN A 96 13.72 1.98 12.90
N VAL A 97 13.53 1.03 13.81
CA VAL A 97 13.09 -0.32 13.48
C VAL A 97 11.85 -0.68 14.28
N ILE A 98 10.76 -0.99 13.59
CA ILE A 98 9.52 -1.49 14.19
C ILE A 98 9.37 -2.96 13.82
N ARG A 99 9.27 -3.83 14.83
CA ARG A 99 9.17 -5.29 14.63
C ARG A 99 7.78 -5.78 15.00
N LEU A 100 7.12 -6.43 14.05
CA LEU A 100 5.86 -7.13 14.27
C LEU A 100 6.18 -8.62 14.43
N MET A 101 5.91 -9.15 15.62
CA MET A 101 6.23 -10.54 15.99
C MET A 101 5.01 -11.30 16.53
N LEU A 102 3.97 -10.59 16.94
CA LEU A 102 2.76 -11.17 17.51
C LEU A 102 1.63 -11.09 16.48
N PRO A 103 1.18 -12.22 15.91
CA PRO A 103 0.04 -12.24 15.01
C PRO A 103 -1.21 -11.70 15.72
N SER A 104 -2.06 -11.00 14.97
CA SER A 104 -3.39 -10.60 15.44
C SER A 104 -4.26 -11.83 15.69
N ALA A 105 -5.26 -11.71 16.58
CA ALA A 105 -6.23 -12.77 16.81
C ALA A 105 -7.06 -13.08 15.55
N GLU A 106 -7.28 -12.08 14.70
CA GLU A 106 -7.94 -12.24 13.40
C GLU A 106 -6.88 -12.40 12.30
N GLN A 107 -6.95 -13.51 11.58
CA GLN A 107 -6.05 -13.86 10.49
C GLN A 107 -6.81 -13.86 9.16
N PRO A 108 -6.12 -13.64 8.02
CA PRO A 108 -6.79 -13.71 6.73
C PRO A 108 -7.28 -15.13 6.47
N ALA A 109 -8.33 -15.26 5.66
CA ALA A 109 -8.77 -16.58 5.21
C ALA A 109 -7.60 -17.33 4.53
N PRO A 110 -7.48 -18.65 4.72
CA PRO A 110 -6.43 -19.42 4.07
C PRO A 110 -6.44 -19.20 2.55
N GLY A 111 -5.28 -18.88 2.00
CA GLY A 111 -5.06 -18.69 0.57
C GLY A 111 -3.92 -19.56 0.05
N ASN A 112 -3.62 -19.43 -1.24
CA ASN A 112 -2.51 -20.17 -1.87
C ASN A 112 -1.14 -19.66 -1.42
N ASP A 113 -1.05 -18.38 -1.09
CA ASP A 113 0.17 -17.72 -0.64
C ASP A 113 0.09 -17.41 0.86
N PRO A 114 1.21 -17.46 1.60
CA PRO A 114 1.22 -17.14 3.02
C PRO A 114 0.91 -15.67 3.23
N ALA A 115 -0.07 -15.43 4.08
CA ALA A 115 -0.38 -14.12 4.61
C ALA A 115 -0.53 -14.21 6.13
N THR A 116 -0.07 -13.18 6.83
CA THR A 116 -0.20 -13.09 8.28
C THR A 116 -0.58 -11.67 8.66
N THR A 117 -1.59 -11.55 9.50
CA THR A 117 -2.05 -10.27 10.03
C THR A 117 -1.41 -10.02 11.38
N PHE A 118 -0.93 -8.79 11.57
CA PHE A 118 -0.36 -8.28 12.81
C PHE A 118 -1.17 -7.08 13.28
N ASP A 119 -1.32 -6.92 14.59
CA ASP A 119 -1.80 -5.66 15.14
C ASP A 119 -0.64 -4.65 15.11
N ALA A 120 -0.83 -3.55 14.39
CA ALA A 120 0.14 -2.50 14.17
C ALA A 120 -0.39 -1.16 14.69
N PRO A 121 0.42 -0.35 15.40
CA PRO A 121 -0.01 0.99 15.78
C PRO A 121 -0.22 1.85 14.51
N LEU A 122 -1.21 2.74 14.51
CA LEU A 122 -1.41 3.65 13.38
C LEU A 122 -0.18 4.52 13.06
N SER A 123 0.69 4.76 14.05
CA SER A 123 1.98 5.43 13.83
C SER A 123 2.92 4.67 12.90
N LEU A 124 2.87 3.33 12.88
CA LEU A 124 3.61 2.52 11.91
C LEU A 124 3.03 2.74 10.50
N ILE A 125 1.71 2.72 10.34
CA ILE A 125 1.06 2.97 9.05
C ILE A 125 1.40 4.37 8.54
N HIS A 126 1.40 5.36 9.44
CA HIS A 126 1.84 6.73 9.14
C HIS A 126 3.31 6.77 8.70
N ALA A 127 4.21 6.07 9.39
CA ALA A 127 5.61 5.96 8.99
C ALA A 127 5.76 5.33 7.60
N MET A 128 5.00 4.28 7.28
CA MET A 128 4.99 3.67 5.95
C MET A 128 4.54 4.65 4.86
N ALA A 129 3.51 5.45 5.14
CA ALA A 129 2.94 6.42 4.20
C ALA A 129 3.85 7.64 3.93
N TYR A 130 4.57 8.12 4.96
CA TYR A 130 5.18 9.45 4.94
C TYR A 130 6.69 9.49 5.16
N SER A 131 7.34 8.40 5.59
CA SER A 131 8.80 8.40 5.73
C SER A 131 9.48 8.66 4.39
N ALA A 132 10.61 9.37 4.43
CA ALA A 132 11.39 9.67 3.23
C ALA A 132 12.07 8.41 2.65
N ASN A 133 12.58 7.54 3.53
CA ASN A 133 13.20 6.27 3.17
C ASN A 133 12.68 5.17 4.11
N GLY A 134 12.39 4.00 3.56
CA GLY A 134 12.05 2.83 4.33
C GLY A 134 11.98 1.54 3.52
N TRP A 135 12.21 0.43 4.21
CA TRP A 135 12.19 -0.91 3.65
C TRP A 135 11.61 -1.90 4.67
N VAL A 136 11.18 -3.05 4.16
CA VAL A 136 10.58 -4.11 4.98
C VAL A 136 11.36 -5.39 4.79
N LYS A 137 11.63 -6.10 5.88
CA LYS A 137 12.11 -7.48 5.85
C LYS A 137 11.07 -8.39 6.48
N VAL A 138 10.61 -9.34 5.68
CA VAL A 138 9.64 -10.37 6.05
C VAL A 138 10.40 -11.67 6.31
N VAL A 139 10.15 -12.30 7.45
CA VAL A 139 10.82 -13.54 7.88
C VAL A 139 9.79 -14.66 7.97
N MET A 140 10.06 -15.75 7.26
CA MET A 140 9.22 -16.94 7.20
C MET A 140 9.66 -18.00 8.23
N ALA A 141 8.76 -18.93 8.56
CA ALA A 141 8.99 -19.99 9.55
C ALA A 141 10.15 -20.93 9.18
N ASN A 142 10.40 -21.13 7.89
CA ASN A 142 11.53 -21.92 7.37
C ASN A 142 12.87 -21.17 7.41
N GLY A 143 12.92 -19.96 7.96
CA GLY A 143 14.10 -19.12 8.02
C GLY A 143 14.38 -18.30 6.75
N ALA A 144 13.61 -18.49 5.68
CA ALA A 144 13.72 -17.66 4.49
C ALA A 144 13.29 -16.22 4.79
N MET A 145 13.91 -15.26 4.11
CA MET A 145 13.63 -13.84 4.26
C MET A 145 13.52 -13.14 2.92
N VAL A 146 12.61 -12.16 2.87
CA VAL A 146 12.42 -11.27 1.72
C VAL A 146 12.56 -9.85 2.23
N GLN A 147 13.45 -9.08 1.61
CA GLN A 147 13.69 -7.69 1.96
C GLN A 147 13.44 -6.82 0.73
N GLU A 148 12.51 -5.86 0.84
CA GLU A 148 12.07 -5.05 -0.30
C GLU A 148 11.77 -3.61 0.13
N THR A 149 11.81 -2.70 -0.85
CA THR A 149 11.74 -1.26 -0.61
C THR A 149 10.28 -0.79 -0.52
N LEU A 150 9.97 -0.01 0.53
CA LEU A 150 8.73 0.77 0.60
C LEU A 150 8.88 2.06 -0.19
N ARG A 151 9.94 2.81 0.13
CA ARG A 151 10.38 4.02 -0.56
C ARG A 151 11.87 4.21 -0.36
N ASP A 152 12.55 4.61 -1.41
CA ASP A 152 13.81 5.33 -1.34
C ASP A 152 13.61 6.69 -2.05
N GLY A 153 14.55 7.62 -1.92
CA GLY A 153 14.40 8.97 -2.48
C GLY A 153 14.10 9.04 -3.99
N GLU A 154 14.18 7.93 -4.71
CA GLU A 154 13.95 7.83 -6.16
C GLU A 154 12.66 7.05 -6.49
N VAL A 155 12.38 5.97 -5.75
CA VAL A 155 11.29 5.04 -6.03
C VAL A 155 10.32 4.94 -4.86
N LYS A 156 9.03 4.88 -5.17
CA LYS A 156 7.93 4.74 -4.20
C LYS A 156 7.06 3.55 -4.59
N SER A 157 6.81 2.65 -3.64
CA SER A 157 5.91 1.50 -3.84
C SER A 157 4.44 1.90 -3.90
N GLN A 158 3.63 1.02 -4.49
CA GLN A 158 2.17 1.10 -4.46
C GLN A 158 1.63 1.03 -3.03
N ALA A 159 2.29 0.26 -2.16
CA ALA A 159 1.91 0.15 -0.75
C ALA A 159 1.94 1.51 -0.04
N VAL A 160 2.91 2.37 -0.35
CA VAL A 160 2.99 3.71 0.27
C VAL A 160 1.77 4.57 -0.07
N ASP A 161 1.32 4.54 -1.32
CA ASP A 161 0.13 5.28 -1.74
C ASP A 161 -1.15 4.65 -1.15
N ALA A 162 -1.24 3.31 -1.09
CA ALA A 162 -2.35 2.63 -0.43
C ALA A 162 -2.45 2.99 1.06
N MET A 163 -1.32 3.08 1.78
CA MET A 163 -1.31 3.49 3.19
C MET A 163 -1.71 4.96 3.39
N ARG A 164 -1.36 5.85 2.45
CA ARG A 164 -1.80 7.26 2.49
C ARG A 164 -3.30 7.39 2.33
N GLU A 165 -3.87 6.75 1.32
CA GLU A 165 -5.31 6.79 1.09
C GLU A 165 -6.06 6.12 2.24
N PHE A 166 -5.52 5.02 2.78
CA PHE A 166 -6.06 4.39 3.98
C PHE A 166 -6.12 5.35 5.17
N LEU A 167 -5.03 6.08 5.47
CA LEU A 167 -5.01 7.04 6.57
C LEU A 167 -6.03 8.17 6.35
N ARG A 168 -6.15 8.68 5.11
CA ARG A 168 -7.15 9.69 4.76
C ARG A 168 -8.59 9.21 4.95
N ALA A 169 -8.86 7.95 4.61
CA ALA A 169 -10.17 7.33 4.87
C ALA A 169 -10.40 7.15 6.39
N VAL A 170 -9.37 6.77 7.15
CA VAL A 170 -9.46 6.72 8.63
C VAL A 170 -9.69 8.10 9.25
N ASP A 171 -9.06 9.17 8.75
CA ASP A 171 -9.34 10.57 9.13
C ASP A 171 -10.81 10.91 8.93
N THR A 172 -11.34 10.59 7.75
CA THR A 172 -12.73 10.86 7.38
C THR A 172 -13.70 10.04 8.25
N ALA A 173 -13.37 8.78 8.53
CA ALA A 173 -14.16 7.93 9.40
C ALA A 173 -14.16 8.44 10.86
N THR A 174 -13.03 8.91 11.37
CA THR A 174 -12.92 9.41 12.76
C THR A 174 -13.45 10.83 12.94
N GLY A 175 -13.60 11.61 11.86
CA GLY A 175 -13.94 13.02 11.93
C GLY A 175 -12.85 13.89 12.55
N LYS A 176 -11.62 13.35 12.67
CA LYS A 176 -10.45 14.02 13.23
C LYS A 176 -9.34 14.09 12.19
N PRO A 177 -8.71 15.26 11.99
CA PRO A 177 -7.53 15.37 11.13
C PRO A 177 -6.28 14.74 11.79
N ALA A 178 -5.27 14.42 10.97
CA ALA A 178 -4.12 13.60 11.33
C ALA A 178 -3.22 14.18 12.44
N ASP A 179 -3.26 15.50 12.63
CA ASP A 179 -2.56 16.28 13.66
C ASP A 179 -3.04 16.00 15.09
N GLU A 180 -4.28 15.53 15.28
CA GLU A 180 -4.79 15.16 16.61
C GLU A 180 -4.39 13.75 17.08
N ARG A 181 -3.84 12.90 16.19
CA ARG A 181 -3.45 11.51 16.55
C ARG A 181 -2.16 11.40 17.36
N GLY A 182 -1.35 12.46 17.41
CA GLY A 182 0.00 12.42 17.98
C GLY A 182 0.07 12.34 19.51
N SER A 183 -1.03 12.49 20.25
CA SER A 183 -0.96 12.73 21.71
C SER A 183 -1.90 11.89 22.59
N GLY A 184 -2.83 11.11 22.03
CA GLY A 184 -3.97 10.56 22.81
C GLY A 184 -4.30 9.09 22.56
N GLY A 185 -3.29 8.23 22.49
CA GLY A 185 -3.53 6.79 22.24
C GLY A 185 -2.42 5.89 22.78
N GLY A 186 -1.80 6.31 23.89
CA GLY A 186 -0.84 5.47 24.60
C GLY A 186 -1.55 4.40 25.43
N LEU A 187 -0.84 3.32 25.75
CA LEU A 187 -1.22 2.23 26.66
C LEU A 187 -1.83 2.70 28.01
N PHE A 188 -1.63 3.97 28.38
CA PHE A 188 -2.11 4.60 29.60
C PHE A 188 -3.60 4.97 29.61
N ASP A 189 -4.27 5.04 28.46
CA ASP A 189 -5.74 5.29 28.40
C ASP A 189 -6.57 4.02 28.66
N LEU A 190 -5.93 2.85 28.79
CA LEU A 190 -6.61 1.59 29.17
C LEU A 190 -6.81 1.42 30.68
N PHE A 191 -6.31 2.37 31.49
CA PHE A 191 -6.38 2.34 32.96
C PHE A 191 -7.19 3.51 33.56
N LYS A 192 -8.05 4.14 32.77
CA LYS A 192 -9.06 5.11 33.23
C LYS A 192 -10.46 4.62 32.90
#